data_AF-A0A552UIR1-F1
#
_entry.id   AF-A0A552UIR1-F1
#
_cell.length_a   1.000
_cell.length_b   1.000
_cell.length_c   1.000
_cell.angle_alpha   90.00
_cell.angle_beta   90.00
_cell.angle_gamma   90.00
#
_symmetry.space_group_name_H-M   'P 1'
#
loop_
_entity.id
_entity.type
_entity.pdbx_description
1 polymer ?
#
loop_
_entity_poly.entity_id
_entity_poly.type
_entity_poly.pdbx_seq_one_letter_code
_entity_poly.pdbx_strand_id
1 'polypeptide(L)'
;MTALPIDPAREAHRARADAQFAQLKAGARIVFAAVLLALGLRSFVYEPFNIPSESMLPTLMVGDQLFVAKWPYGYGRFSLPLGLPLFDGRLFDRAPRRGDVIVFKSPRDNRTDFIKRVIGVPGDVVRLRGGQVELNGRLLPKRRIADVVVALGEAADCSSGPGRPDFHTRDAAGRSVCRFPRFAETIDGRDYAVLDQIDGDLRDDTAPIRVPAGSYFVLGDNRDDSADSRLTVAEGGVGLVPASNLIGRATRVFFSVDGSARLADPRTWWSSLRRERIGTAL
;
A
#
# COMPACT_ATOMS: atom_id res chain seq x y z
N MET A 1 -16.25 -1.73 -76.46
CA MET A 1 -16.45 -1.38 -75.04
C MET A 1 -15.17 -0.72 -74.56
N THR A 2 -15.09 0.61 -74.63
CA THR A 2 -13.89 1.37 -74.27
C THR A 2 -13.93 1.60 -72.76
N ALA A 3 -12.95 1.07 -72.03
CA ALA A 3 -12.84 1.27 -70.59
C ALA A 3 -12.69 2.77 -70.29
N LEU A 4 -13.47 3.29 -69.34
CA LEU A 4 -13.36 4.66 -68.84
C LEU A 4 -11.93 4.93 -68.35
N PRO A 5 -11.33 6.09 -68.67
CA PRO A 5 -10.01 6.43 -68.18
C PRO A 5 -10.02 6.55 -66.66
N ILE A 6 -9.08 5.85 -66.03
CA ILE A 6 -8.88 5.85 -64.59
C ILE A 6 -8.36 7.24 -64.18
N ASP A 7 -9.04 7.89 -63.23
CA ASP A 7 -8.64 9.18 -62.68
C ASP A 7 -7.47 8.98 -61.69
N PRO A 8 -6.23 9.37 -62.06
CA PRO A 8 -5.05 9.12 -61.25
C PRO A 8 -5.08 9.85 -59.89
N ALA A 9 -5.82 10.96 -59.78
CA ALA A 9 -5.98 11.67 -58.52
C ALA A 9 -6.85 10.88 -57.53
N ARG A 10 -7.87 10.17 -58.01
CA ARG A 10 -8.74 9.32 -57.18
C ARG A 10 -8.00 8.07 -56.70
N GLU A 11 -7.14 7.48 -57.50
CA GLU A 11 -6.31 6.34 -57.08
C GLU A 11 -5.26 6.73 -56.05
N ALA A 12 -4.57 7.86 -56.25
CA ALA A 12 -3.63 8.38 -55.27
C ALA A 12 -4.32 8.70 -53.93
N HIS A 13 -5.54 9.25 -53.96
CA HIS A 13 -6.35 9.49 -52.77
C HIS A 13 -6.77 8.19 -52.06
N ARG A 14 -7.18 7.17 -52.80
CA ARG A 14 -7.52 5.84 -52.25
C ARG A 14 -6.30 5.15 -51.65
N ALA A 15 -5.17 5.12 -52.34
CA ALA A 15 -3.93 4.54 -51.84
C ALA A 15 -3.42 5.24 -50.56
N ARG A 16 -3.56 6.58 -50.48
CA ARG A 16 -3.28 7.34 -49.24
C ARG A 16 -4.24 6.97 -48.11
N ALA A 17 -5.55 6.86 -48.40
CA ALA A 17 -6.54 6.46 -47.41
C ALA A 17 -6.31 5.02 -46.91
N ASP A 18 -5.97 4.09 -47.79
CA ASP A 18 -5.66 2.70 -47.44
C ASP A 18 -4.36 2.59 -46.63
N ALA A 19 -3.33 3.35 -47.00
CA ALA A 19 -2.09 3.44 -46.24
C ALA A 19 -2.31 4.06 -44.85
N GLN A 20 -3.09 5.14 -44.77
CA GLN A 20 -3.50 5.75 -43.49
C GLN A 20 -4.32 4.77 -42.64
N PHE A 21 -5.26 4.04 -43.22
CA PHE A 21 -6.06 3.04 -42.50
C PHE A 21 -5.23 1.85 -42.04
N ALA A 22 -4.26 1.39 -42.84
CA ALA A 22 -3.31 0.35 -42.45
C ALA A 22 -2.40 0.82 -41.30
N GLN A 23 -1.91 2.07 -41.35
CA GLN A 23 -1.14 2.70 -40.26
C GLN A 23 -1.98 2.84 -38.99
N LEU A 24 -3.24 3.28 -39.10
CA LEU A 24 -4.16 3.38 -37.95
C LEU A 24 -4.43 2.00 -37.34
N LYS A 25 -4.67 0.97 -38.15
CA LYS A 25 -4.83 -0.42 -37.67
C LYS A 25 -3.57 -0.94 -36.97
N ALA A 26 -2.39 -0.67 -37.53
CA ALA A 26 -1.12 -1.06 -36.92
C ALA A 26 -0.91 -0.34 -35.58
N GLY A 27 -1.15 0.98 -35.53
CA GLY A 27 -1.11 1.77 -34.29
C GLY A 27 -2.08 1.26 -33.24
N ALA A 28 -3.34 1.01 -33.62
CA ALA A 28 -4.36 0.47 -32.72
C ALA A 28 -3.97 -0.90 -32.14
N ARG A 29 -3.37 -1.79 -32.95
CA ARG A 29 -2.86 -3.09 -32.48
C ARG A 29 -1.73 -2.93 -31.47
N ILE A 30 -0.79 -2.02 -31.70
CA ILE A 30 0.31 -1.76 -30.77
C ILE A 30 -0.23 -1.22 -29.44
N VAL A 31 -1.13 -0.23 -29.49
CA VAL A 31 -1.76 0.33 -28.28
C VAL A 31 -2.54 -0.75 -27.54
N PHE A 32 -3.33 -1.56 -28.24
CA PHE A 32 -4.08 -2.66 -27.65
C PHE A 32 -3.15 -3.70 -26.99
N ALA A 33 -2.08 -4.11 -27.66
CA ALA A 33 -1.09 -5.02 -27.11
C ALA A 33 -0.39 -4.44 -25.87
N ALA A 34 -0.04 -3.15 -25.90
CA ALA A 34 0.56 -2.46 -24.76
C ALA A 34 -0.41 -2.39 -23.56
N VAL A 35 -1.69 -2.11 -23.79
CA VAL A 35 -2.73 -2.12 -22.75
C VAL A 35 -2.92 -3.52 -22.18
N LEU A 36 -3.00 -4.55 -23.02
CA LEU A 36 -3.10 -5.94 -22.55
C LEU A 36 -1.87 -6.36 -21.73
N LEU A 37 -0.66 -5.97 -22.17
CA LEU A 37 0.56 -6.23 -21.42
C LEU A 37 0.55 -5.52 -20.07
N ALA A 38 0.16 -4.24 -20.03
CA ALA A 38 0.05 -3.47 -18.79
C ALA A 38 -0.99 -4.08 -17.84
N LEU A 39 -2.16 -4.48 -18.35
CA LEU A 39 -3.19 -5.17 -17.57
C LEU A 39 -2.71 -6.53 -17.06
N GLY A 40 -2.03 -7.31 -17.90
CA GLY A 40 -1.45 -8.60 -17.51
C GLY A 40 -0.41 -8.44 -16.40
N LEU A 41 0.54 -7.52 -16.56
CA LEU A 41 1.55 -7.22 -15.55
C LEU A 41 0.91 -6.78 -14.23
N ARG A 42 -0.08 -5.87 -14.29
CA ARG A 42 -0.79 -5.36 -13.11
C ARG A 42 -1.60 -6.45 -12.40
N SER A 43 -2.16 -7.39 -13.16
CA SER A 43 -3.00 -8.45 -12.60
C SER A 43 -2.18 -9.59 -11.99
N PHE A 44 -1.05 -9.94 -12.63
CA PHE A 44 -0.34 -11.17 -12.33
C PHE A 44 1.01 -10.97 -11.66
N VAL A 45 1.65 -9.82 -11.84
CA VAL A 45 3.02 -9.57 -11.41
C VAL A 45 3.05 -8.50 -10.32
N TYR A 46 3.04 -7.23 -10.71
CA TYR A 46 3.18 -6.09 -9.82
C TYR A 46 2.14 -5.02 -10.11
N GLU A 47 1.53 -4.50 -9.06
CA GLU A 47 0.71 -3.29 -9.13
C GLU A 47 1.37 -2.16 -8.35
N PRO A 48 1.52 -0.96 -8.94
CA PRO A 48 2.01 0.20 -8.22
C PRO A 48 0.93 0.77 -7.30
N PHE A 49 1.28 1.05 -6.05
CA PHE A 49 0.43 1.71 -5.06
C PHE A 49 1.09 2.98 -4.53
N ASN A 50 0.29 4.00 -4.26
CA ASN A 50 0.69 5.23 -3.57
C ASN A 50 0.22 5.15 -2.11
N ILE A 51 1.04 5.61 -1.16
CA ILE A 51 0.72 5.69 0.26
C ILE A 51 0.18 7.08 0.63
N PRO A 52 -1.13 7.18 0.93
CA PRO A 52 -1.76 8.47 1.24
C PRO A 52 -1.84 8.76 2.75
N SER A 53 -1.46 7.82 3.62
CA SER A 53 -1.70 7.91 5.07
C SER A 53 -0.48 7.49 5.88
N GLU A 54 -0.40 7.97 7.12
CA GLU A 54 0.71 7.74 8.05
C GLU A 54 0.59 6.48 8.93
N SER A 55 -0.46 5.69 8.78
CA SER A 55 -0.73 4.51 9.61
C SER A 55 0.36 3.42 9.59
N MET A 56 1.26 3.49 8.61
CA MET A 56 2.40 2.59 8.46
C MET A 56 3.74 3.28 8.74
N LEU A 57 3.75 4.50 9.30
CA LEU A 57 4.98 5.11 9.79
C LEU A 57 5.61 4.23 10.89
N PRO A 58 6.95 4.15 10.97
CA PRO A 58 7.92 4.81 10.09
C PRO A 58 8.28 3.98 8.85
N THR A 59 7.73 2.77 8.72
CA THR A 59 8.04 1.84 7.63
C THR A 59 7.66 2.39 6.27
N LEU A 60 6.45 2.94 6.15
CA LEU A 60 5.97 3.63 4.96
C LEU A 60 5.55 5.06 5.30
N MET A 61 5.99 6.00 4.47
CA MET A 61 5.71 7.42 4.62
C MET A 61 4.71 7.89 3.57
N VAL A 62 3.94 8.95 3.88
CA VAL A 62 3.06 9.59 2.89
C VAL A 62 3.89 10.01 1.67
N GLY A 63 3.41 9.69 0.48
CA GLY A 63 4.12 9.95 -0.78
C GLY A 63 5.08 8.85 -1.23
N ASP A 64 5.23 7.76 -0.46
CA ASP A 64 5.87 6.54 -0.95
C ASP A 64 5.02 5.90 -2.05
N GLN A 65 5.69 5.38 -3.08
CA GLN A 65 5.12 4.52 -4.10
C GLN A 65 5.82 3.17 -4.08
N LEU A 66 5.04 2.10 -4.00
CA LEU A 66 5.56 0.76 -3.80
C LEU A 66 4.99 -0.25 -4.78
N PHE A 67 5.79 -1.30 -5.04
CA PHE A 67 5.35 -2.45 -5.81
C PHE A 67 4.68 -3.48 -4.92
N VAL A 68 3.44 -3.84 -5.27
CA VAL A 68 2.71 -4.94 -4.64
C VAL A 68 2.80 -6.18 -5.52
N ALA A 69 3.47 -7.21 -5.01
CA ALA A 69 3.55 -8.51 -5.68
C ALA A 69 2.22 -9.27 -5.50
N LYS A 70 1.66 -9.77 -6.60
CA LYS A 70 0.37 -10.46 -6.61
C LYS A 70 0.47 -11.94 -6.27
N TRP A 71 1.46 -12.63 -6.85
CA TRP A 71 1.66 -14.07 -6.72
C TRP A 71 1.91 -14.62 -5.30
N PRO A 72 2.45 -13.87 -4.31
CA PRO A 72 2.76 -14.45 -3.00
C PRO A 72 1.55 -15.03 -2.28
N TYR A 73 0.34 -14.50 -2.55
CA TYR A 73 -0.91 -14.93 -1.92
C TYR A 73 -1.92 -15.49 -2.94
N GLY A 74 -1.42 -15.88 -4.11
CA GLY A 74 -2.27 -16.31 -5.22
C GLY A 74 -3.16 -15.19 -5.77
N TYR A 75 -4.03 -15.57 -6.70
CA TYR A 75 -4.88 -14.64 -7.44
C TYR A 75 -6.33 -14.81 -7.01
N GLY A 76 -6.96 -13.73 -6.54
CA GLY A 76 -8.37 -13.70 -6.19
C GLY A 76 -9.13 -12.68 -7.03
N ARG A 77 -10.40 -12.43 -6.69
CA ARG A 77 -11.25 -11.43 -7.36
C ARG A 77 -10.59 -10.05 -7.50
N PHE A 78 -9.84 -9.62 -6.48
CA PHE A 78 -9.17 -8.30 -6.45
C PHE A 78 -7.79 -8.28 -7.11
N SER A 79 -7.33 -9.42 -7.65
CA SER A 79 -6.11 -9.46 -8.46
C SER A 79 -6.39 -9.06 -9.91
N LEU A 80 -7.64 -9.21 -10.39
CA LEU A 80 -8.04 -8.86 -11.75
C LEU A 80 -8.55 -7.41 -11.84
N PRO A 81 -8.39 -6.73 -12.99
CA PRO A 81 -8.98 -5.43 -13.22
C PRO A 81 -10.49 -5.51 -13.05
N LEU A 82 -11.08 -4.45 -12.47
CA LEU A 82 -12.52 -4.32 -12.21
C LEU A 82 -13.09 -5.33 -11.19
N GLY A 83 -12.26 -6.12 -10.51
CA GLY A 83 -12.75 -7.04 -9.47
C GLY A 83 -13.62 -8.18 -10.00
N LEU A 84 -13.43 -8.59 -11.26
CA LEU A 84 -14.30 -9.54 -11.96
C LEU A 84 -14.38 -10.88 -11.20
N PRO A 85 -15.58 -11.36 -10.83
CA PRO A 85 -15.76 -12.63 -10.13
C PRO A 85 -15.70 -13.80 -11.13
N LEU A 86 -14.55 -14.01 -11.76
CA LEU A 86 -14.38 -15.06 -12.77
C LEU A 86 -14.32 -16.47 -12.19
N PHE A 87 -13.97 -16.60 -10.90
CA PHE A 87 -13.85 -17.86 -10.19
C PHE A 87 -14.07 -17.65 -8.69
N ASP A 88 -14.51 -18.71 -8.01
CA ASP A 88 -14.66 -18.72 -6.57
C ASP A 88 -13.32 -18.95 -5.88
N GLY A 89 -13.07 -18.22 -4.79
CA GLY A 89 -11.86 -18.36 -3.98
C GLY A 89 -10.60 -17.74 -4.61
N ARG A 90 -9.46 -18.39 -4.42
CA ARG A 90 -8.14 -17.94 -4.86
C ARG A 90 -7.38 -19.04 -5.57
N LEU A 91 -6.79 -18.72 -6.71
CA LEU A 91 -5.88 -19.60 -7.45
C LEU A 91 -4.46 -19.51 -6.87
N PHE A 92 -3.81 -20.66 -6.65
CA PHE A 92 -2.49 -20.74 -6.00
C PHE A 92 -2.45 -20.07 -4.63
N ASP A 93 -3.51 -20.27 -3.84
CA ASP A 93 -3.65 -19.65 -2.53
C ASP A 93 -2.48 -20.01 -1.61
N ARG A 94 -1.96 -18.99 -0.95
CA ARG A 94 -0.86 -19.10 0.01
C ARG A 94 -1.10 -18.07 1.10
N ALA A 95 -1.09 -18.55 2.33
CA ALA A 95 -1.31 -17.68 3.49
C ALA A 95 -0.14 -16.69 3.65
N PRO A 96 -0.43 -15.40 3.91
CA PRO A 96 0.50 -14.45 4.50
C PRO A 96 1.15 -15.02 5.75
N ARG A 97 2.42 -14.64 5.94
CA ARG A 97 3.18 -14.94 7.15
C ARG A 97 3.06 -13.78 8.11
N ARG A 98 3.28 -14.06 9.39
CA ARG A 98 3.45 -13.00 10.39
C ARG A 98 4.60 -12.08 9.98
N GLY A 99 4.40 -10.78 10.19
CA GLY A 99 5.30 -9.72 9.78
C GLY A 99 5.16 -9.29 8.31
N ASP A 100 4.45 -10.02 7.44
CA ASP A 100 4.25 -9.57 6.06
C ASP A 100 3.46 -8.25 6.02
N VAL A 101 3.87 -7.30 5.19
CA VAL A 101 3.08 -6.10 4.89
C VAL A 101 2.18 -6.38 3.68
N ILE A 102 0.88 -6.28 3.88
CA ILE A 102 -0.12 -6.71 2.89
C ILE A 102 -1.00 -5.55 2.46
N VAL A 103 -1.40 -5.59 1.18
CA VAL A 103 -2.42 -4.71 0.63
C VAL A 103 -3.71 -5.51 0.45
N PHE A 104 -4.83 -4.95 0.88
CA PHE A 104 -6.13 -5.60 0.87
C PHE A 104 -7.27 -4.59 0.72
N LYS A 105 -8.42 -5.05 0.22
CA LYS A 105 -9.65 -4.26 0.24
C LYS A 105 -10.24 -4.24 1.64
N SER A 106 -10.62 -3.06 2.13
CA SER A 106 -11.27 -2.90 3.44
C SER A 106 -12.49 -3.83 3.56
N PRO A 107 -12.62 -4.61 4.65
CA PRO A 107 -13.82 -5.40 4.89
C PRO A 107 -15.10 -4.55 5.01
N ARG A 108 -14.96 -3.25 5.29
CA ARG A 108 -16.08 -2.30 5.40
C ARG A 108 -16.85 -2.11 4.10
N ASP A 109 -16.13 -1.92 3.00
CA ASP A 109 -16.71 -1.50 1.72
C ASP A 109 -16.26 -2.34 0.52
N ASN A 110 -15.27 -3.23 0.69
CA ASN A 110 -14.64 -4.02 -0.37
C ASN A 110 -14.09 -3.18 -1.55
N ARG A 111 -13.84 -1.88 -1.33
CA ARG A 111 -13.43 -0.91 -2.36
C ARG A 111 -12.17 -0.17 -2.00
N THR A 112 -12.05 0.28 -0.76
CA THR A 112 -10.92 1.08 -0.30
C THR A 112 -9.71 0.20 -0.04
N ASP A 113 -8.55 0.58 -0.58
CA ASP A 113 -7.30 -0.14 -0.37
C ASP A 113 -6.66 0.23 0.97
N PHE A 114 -6.33 -0.78 1.75
CA PHE A 114 -5.60 -0.65 3.00
C PHE A 114 -4.27 -1.39 2.90
N ILE A 115 -3.27 -0.85 3.59
CA ILE A 115 -1.98 -1.50 3.80
C ILE A 115 -1.70 -1.59 5.29
N LYS A 116 -1.40 -2.80 5.76
CA LYS A 116 -1.14 -3.11 7.17
C LYS A 116 -0.16 -4.28 7.30
N ARG A 117 0.45 -4.45 8.47
CA ARG A 117 1.29 -5.60 8.79
C ARG A 117 0.47 -6.72 9.40
N VAL A 118 0.67 -7.96 8.93
CA VAL A 118 0.06 -9.16 9.51
C VAL A 118 0.74 -9.48 10.82
N ILE A 119 -0.04 -9.51 11.90
CA ILE A 119 0.43 -9.87 13.24
C ILE A 119 -0.07 -11.26 13.64
N GLY A 120 -1.34 -11.56 13.35
CA GLY A 120 -1.95 -12.85 13.62
C GLY A 120 -2.40 -13.56 12.34
N VAL A 121 -2.10 -14.85 12.27
CA VAL A 121 -2.55 -15.77 11.21
C VAL A 121 -3.57 -16.77 11.78
N PRO A 122 -4.31 -17.54 10.94
CA PRO A 122 -5.30 -18.49 11.44
C PRO A 122 -4.80 -19.39 12.58
N GLY A 123 -5.59 -19.47 13.65
CA GLY A 123 -5.26 -20.23 14.86
C GLY A 123 -4.64 -19.40 15.98
N ASP A 124 -4.03 -18.26 15.65
CA ASP A 124 -3.43 -17.36 16.65
C ASP A 124 -4.45 -16.74 17.58
N VAL A 125 -3.99 -16.40 18.78
CA VAL A 125 -4.70 -15.50 19.70
C VAL A 125 -3.85 -14.25 19.87
N VAL A 126 -4.42 -13.10 19.54
CA VAL A 126 -3.75 -11.79 19.59
C VAL A 126 -4.50 -10.89 20.56
N ARG A 127 -3.76 -10.17 21.41
CA ARG A 127 -4.25 -9.00 22.15
C ARG A 127 -3.15 -7.96 22.29
N LEU A 128 -3.53 -6.74 22.63
CA LEU A 128 -2.63 -5.72 23.11
C LEU A 128 -2.71 -5.69 24.64
N ARG A 129 -1.56 -5.51 25.28
CA ARG A 129 -1.46 -5.31 26.73
C ARG A 129 -0.46 -4.18 26.99
N GLY A 130 -0.92 -3.04 27.51
CA GLY A 130 -0.11 -1.83 27.66
C GLY A 130 0.69 -1.46 26.40
N GLY A 131 0.05 -1.46 25.23
CA GLY A 131 0.66 -1.02 23.96
C GLY A 131 1.62 -2.04 23.32
N GLN A 132 1.75 -3.23 23.91
CA GLN A 132 2.56 -4.33 23.39
C GLN A 132 1.68 -5.47 22.88
N VAL A 133 2.07 -6.03 21.73
CA VAL A 133 1.39 -7.19 21.17
C VAL A 133 1.70 -8.43 22.00
N GLU A 134 0.66 -9.08 22.51
CA GLU A 134 0.74 -10.44 23.04
C GLU A 134 0.20 -11.41 22.00
N LEU A 135 1.08 -12.28 21.50
CA LEU A 135 0.78 -13.29 20.50
C LEU A 135 0.88 -14.69 21.14
N ASN A 136 -0.24 -15.41 21.17
CA ASN A 136 -0.34 -16.75 21.76
C ASN A 136 0.17 -16.82 23.21
N GLY A 137 -0.16 -15.80 24.02
CA GLY A 137 0.24 -15.71 25.42
C GLY A 137 1.68 -15.21 25.66
N ARG A 138 2.40 -14.81 24.60
CA ARG A 138 3.77 -14.27 24.69
C ARG A 138 3.81 -12.84 24.19
N LEU A 139 4.33 -11.92 24.99
CA LEU A 139 4.59 -10.55 24.56
C LEU A 139 5.70 -10.55 23.50
N LEU A 140 5.44 -9.88 22.38
CA LEU A 140 6.47 -9.63 21.38
C LEU A 140 7.53 -8.69 21.98
N PRO A 141 8.83 -8.98 21.83
CA PRO A 141 9.87 -8.08 22.28
C PRO A 141 9.72 -6.71 21.63
N LYS A 142 9.67 -5.65 22.45
CA LYS A 142 9.60 -4.26 22.01
C LYS A 142 10.65 -3.45 22.77
N ARG A 143 11.50 -2.72 22.07
CA ARG A 143 12.55 -1.88 22.67
C ARG A 143 12.59 -0.50 22.02
N ARG A 144 12.83 0.54 22.82
CA ARG A 144 13.03 1.90 22.31
C ARG A 144 14.32 1.93 21.47
N ILE A 145 14.22 2.55 20.30
CA ILE A 145 15.36 2.85 19.42
C ILE A 145 15.39 4.35 19.13
N ALA A 146 16.37 4.81 18.36
CA ALA A 146 16.45 6.22 17.99
C ALA A 146 15.15 6.70 17.34
N ASP A 147 14.68 7.87 17.77
CA ASP A 147 13.44 8.48 17.28
C ASP A 147 13.45 8.68 15.76
N VAL A 148 12.27 8.64 15.16
CA VAL A 148 12.12 9.03 13.76
C VAL A 148 11.85 10.52 13.69
N VAL A 149 12.50 11.20 12.73
CA VAL A 149 12.22 12.59 12.39
C VAL A 149 11.52 12.60 11.05
N VAL A 150 10.31 13.17 11.01
CA VAL A 150 9.46 13.24 9.83
C VAL A 150 9.19 14.72 9.53
N ALA A 151 9.29 15.14 8.27
CA ALA A 151 8.97 16.52 7.91
C ALA A 151 7.47 16.79 8.10
N LEU A 152 7.12 18.03 8.48
CA LEU A 152 5.72 18.42 8.73
C LEU A 152 4.76 18.19 7.56
N GLY A 153 5.24 18.26 6.31
CA GLY A 153 4.40 17.99 5.12
C GLY A 153 4.22 16.50 4.82
N GLU A 154 5.01 15.64 5.48
CA GLU A 154 5.00 14.18 5.31
C GLU A 154 4.27 13.47 6.45
N ALA A 155 4.34 14.02 7.66
CA ALA A 155 3.45 13.66 8.77
C ALA A 155 2.10 14.35 8.54
N ALA A 156 0.99 13.66 8.77
CA ALA A 156 -0.32 14.30 8.65
C ALA A 156 -0.53 15.31 9.80
N ASP A 157 0.02 15.01 10.98
CA ASP A 157 -0.06 15.83 12.18
C ASP A 157 1.07 15.47 13.17
N CYS A 158 1.72 16.45 13.81
CA CYS A 158 2.64 16.18 14.94
C CYS A 158 1.91 16.04 16.28
N SER A 159 0.61 16.34 16.31
CA SER A 159 -0.22 16.53 17.49
C SER A 159 -1.65 16.09 17.20
N SER A 160 -1.90 14.78 17.12
CA SER A 160 -3.16 14.20 16.65
C SER A 160 -4.34 14.29 17.65
N GLY A 161 -4.56 15.46 18.26
CA GLY A 161 -5.77 15.81 19.02
C GLY A 161 -5.57 16.25 20.47
N PRO A 162 -6.65 16.71 21.14
CA PRO A 162 -6.62 17.17 22.52
C PRO A 162 -6.09 16.09 23.48
N GLY A 163 -5.10 16.45 24.32
CA GLY A 163 -4.52 15.55 25.31
C GLY A 163 -3.40 14.63 24.80
N ARG A 164 -3.05 14.69 23.51
CA ARG A 164 -1.89 13.98 22.96
C ARG A 164 -0.60 14.80 23.11
N PRO A 165 0.57 14.16 23.24
CA PRO A 165 1.84 14.87 23.25
C PRO A 165 2.07 15.61 21.93
N ASP A 166 2.64 16.81 22.01
CA ASP A 166 3.11 17.54 20.84
C ASP A 166 4.54 17.08 20.49
N PHE A 167 4.70 16.44 19.33
CA PHE A 167 5.99 15.98 18.83
C PHE A 167 6.67 16.98 17.89
N HIS A 168 6.10 18.18 17.74
CA HIS A 168 6.68 19.23 16.91
C HIS A 168 8.01 19.73 17.48
N THR A 169 9.03 19.78 16.63
CA THR A 169 10.35 20.28 16.99
C THR A 169 11.05 20.87 15.76
N ARG A 170 12.31 21.29 15.94
CA ARG A 170 13.17 21.72 14.83
C ARG A 170 14.33 20.76 14.65
N ASP A 171 14.67 20.50 13.39
CA ASP A 171 15.88 19.76 13.06
C ASP A 171 17.13 20.64 13.16
N ALA A 172 18.30 20.07 12.89
CA ALA A 172 19.58 20.78 12.94
C ALA A 172 19.67 21.96 11.95
N ALA A 173 18.85 21.96 10.89
CA ALA A 173 18.76 23.04 9.91
C ALA A 173 17.66 24.08 10.27
N GLY A 174 17.03 23.95 11.44
CA GLY A 174 15.96 24.84 11.88
C GLY A 174 14.59 24.58 11.24
N ARG A 175 14.45 23.52 10.43
CA ARG A 175 13.19 23.16 9.76
C ARG A 175 12.24 22.54 10.77
N SER A 176 10.96 22.88 10.66
CA SER A 176 9.92 22.28 11.51
C SER A 176 9.65 20.82 11.10
N VAL A 177 9.68 19.93 12.08
CA VAL A 177 9.58 18.47 11.92
C VAL A 177 8.79 17.86 13.08
N CYS A 178 8.24 16.67 12.88
CA CYS A 178 7.76 15.83 13.97
C CYS A 178 8.88 14.87 14.40
N ARG A 179 9.13 14.73 15.70
CA ARG A 179 10.07 13.75 16.26
C ARG A 179 9.30 12.74 17.09
N PHE A 180 9.04 11.57 16.52
CA PHE A 180 8.25 10.54 17.17
C PHE A 180 9.12 9.48 17.86
N PRO A 181 8.74 9.05 19.08
CA PRO A 181 9.26 7.84 19.70
C PRO A 181 9.15 6.65 18.75
N ARG A 182 10.27 5.95 18.56
CA ARG A 182 10.32 4.77 17.69
C ARG A 182 10.80 3.55 18.44
N PHE A 183 10.15 2.42 18.21
CA PHE A 183 10.47 1.15 18.85
C PHE A 183 10.77 0.10 17.79
N ALA A 184 11.66 -0.82 18.09
CA ALA A 184 11.83 -2.04 17.33
C ALA A 184 11.02 -3.15 18.01
N GLU A 185 10.04 -3.70 17.28
CA GLU A 185 9.25 -4.85 17.69
C GLU A 185 9.69 -6.09 16.90
N THR A 186 9.78 -7.23 17.57
CA THR A 186 10.27 -8.48 16.97
C THR A 186 9.14 -9.50 16.82
N ILE A 187 8.90 -9.98 15.60
CA ILE A 187 7.97 -11.08 15.32
C ILE A 187 8.69 -12.19 14.57
N ASP A 188 8.58 -13.43 15.07
CA ASP A 188 9.23 -14.62 14.49
C ASP A 188 10.73 -14.40 14.14
N GLY A 189 11.45 -13.67 15.01
CA GLY A 189 12.87 -13.37 14.87
C GLY A 189 13.22 -12.22 13.89
N ARG A 190 12.22 -11.49 13.38
CA ARG A 190 12.42 -10.32 12.51
C ARG A 190 11.99 -9.05 13.21
N ASP A 191 12.86 -8.05 13.17
CA ASP A 191 12.59 -6.73 13.71
C ASP A 191 11.90 -5.84 12.65
N TYR A 192 10.93 -5.06 13.10
CA TYR A 192 10.37 -3.94 12.35
C TYR A 192 10.15 -2.75 13.28
N ALA A 193 10.13 -1.56 12.68
CA ALA A 193 9.94 -0.34 13.44
C ALA A 193 8.46 -0.01 13.60
N VAL A 194 8.09 0.44 14.78
CA VAL A 194 6.74 0.91 15.12
C VAL A 194 6.81 2.24 15.84
N LEU A 195 5.75 3.04 15.72
CA LEU A 195 5.51 4.21 16.57
C LEU A 195 4.49 3.85 17.63
N ASP A 196 4.74 4.31 18.84
CA ASP A 196 3.89 4.20 20.01
C ASP A 196 4.08 5.50 20.80
N GLN A 197 3.11 6.37 20.69
CA GLN A 197 3.21 7.81 20.93
C GLN A 197 2.38 8.24 22.13
N ILE A 198 1.28 7.55 22.42
CA ILE A 198 0.41 7.86 23.55
C ILE A 198 0.60 6.78 24.62
N ASP A 199 0.96 7.20 25.83
CA ASP A 199 0.93 6.30 26.97
C ASP A 199 -0.51 6.12 27.45
N GLY A 200 -1.01 4.88 27.46
CA GLY A 200 -2.33 4.55 28.00
C GLY A 200 -3.49 4.86 27.04
N ASP A 201 -3.26 4.73 25.73
CA ASP A 201 -4.33 4.79 24.74
C ASP A 201 -5.39 3.70 25.01
N LEU A 202 -6.64 3.97 24.70
CA LEU A 202 -7.72 2.99 24.90
C LEU A 202 -7.53 1.69 24.09
N ARG A 203 -6.69 1.71 23.05
CA ARG A 203 -6.33 0.57 22.20
C ARG A 203 -5.08 -0.18 22.70
N ASP A 204 -4.47 0.26 23.80
CA ASP A 204 -3.30 -0.38 24.40
C ASP A 204 -3.63 -1.67 25.14
N ASP A 205 -4.88 -1.83 25.56
CA ASP A 205 -5.39 -3.04 26.22
C ASP A 205 -6.62 -3.54 25.46
N THR A 206 -6.49 -4.68 24.79
CA THR A 206 -7.60 -5.29 24.04
C THR A 206 -7.97 -6.66 24.56
N ALA A 207 -9.22 -7.05 24.33
CA ALA A 207 -9.64 -8.43 24.55
C ALA A 207 -8.87 -9.40 23.61
N PRO A 208 -8.57 -10.63 24.04
CA PRO A 208 -7.96 -11.64 23.18
C PRO A 208 -8.87 -12.00 22.01
N ILE A 209 -8.35 -11.84 20.79
CA ILE A 209 -9.01 -12.19 19.55
C ILE A 209 -8.35 -13.45 19.00
N ARG A 210 -9.14 -14.52 18.87
CA ARG A 210 -8.73 -15.72 18.13
C ARG A 210 -8.93 -15.47 16.64
N VAL A 211 -7.87 -15.62 15.85
CA VAL A 211 -7.92 -15.47 14.40
C VAL A 211 -8.51 -16.75 13.79
N PRO A 212 -9.69 -16.68 13.14
CA PRO A 212 -10.32 -17.85 12.54
C PRO A 212 -9.62 -18.27 11.24
N ALA A 213 -9.94 -19.47 10.76
CA ALA A 213 -9.53 -19.93 9.44
C ALA A 213 -9.94 -18.94 8.34
N GLY A 214 -9.03 -18.67 7.40
CA GLY A 214 -9.29 -17.76 6.27
C GLY A 214 -9.26 -16.27 6.61
N SER A 215 -8.81 -15.87 7.80
CA SER A 215 -8.71 -14.47 8.21
C SER A 215 -7.36 -14.13 8.82
N TYR A 216 -7.05 -12.83 8.89
CA TYR A 216 -5.80 -12.29 9.43
C TYR A 216 -6.07 -11.14 10.38
N PHE A 217 -5.26 -11.04 11.44
CA PHE A 217 -5.22 -9.89 12.32
C PHE A 217 -4.06 -8.98 11.91
N VAL A 218 -4.35 -7.72 11.60
CA VAL A 218 -3.38 -6.77 11.06
C VAL A 218 -3.29 -5.52 11.93
N LEU A 219 -2.09 -4.94 12.02
CA LEU A 219 -1.83 -3.67 12.69
C LEU A 219 -1.14 -2.68 11.76
N GLY A 220 -1.34 -1.40 12.03
CA GLY A 220 -0.45 -0.36 11.53
C GLY A 220 0.88 -0.37 12.29
N ASP A 221 1.95 0.02 11.62
CA ASP A 221 3.23 0.26 12.28
C ASP A 221 3.18 1.55 13.12
N ASN A 222 2.32 2.51 12.76
CA ASN A 222 2.00 3.66 13.59
C ASN A 222 0.82 3.30 14.51
N ARG A 223 1.11 2.85 15.73
CA ARG A 223 0.13 2.20 16.61
C ARG A 223 -0.99 3.14 17.01
N ASP A 224 -0.72 4.41 17.26
CA ASP A 224 -1.78 5.31 17.71
C ASP A 224 -2.53 6.00 16.58
N ASP A 225 -2.01 5.98 15.36
CA ASP A 225 -2.65 6.61 14.19
C ASP A 225 -2.97 5.58 13.10
N SER A 226 -3.54 4.46 13.53
CA SER A 226 -3.96 3.38 12.64
C SER A 226 -5.36 2.86 12.95
N ALA A 227 -6.22 2.88 11.91
CA ALA A 227 -7.45 2.11 11.85
C ALA A 227 -7.12 0.68 11.38
N ASP A 228 -7.12 -0.28 12.29
CA ASP A 228 -6.69 -1.65 12.05
C ASP A 228 -7.53 -2.68 12.84
N SER A 229 -7.03 -3.91 13.03
CA SER A 229 -7.81 -5.01 13.59
C SER A 229 -8.09 -4.89 15.09
N ARG A 230 -7.51 -3.91 15.79
CA ARG A 230 -7.87 -3.62 17.19
C ARG A 230 -9.31 -3.13 17.34
N LEU A 231 -9.83 -2.51 16.28
CA LEU A 231 -11.18 -1.97 16.24
C LEU A 231 -12.01 -2.76 15.22
N THR A 232 -13.28 -3.00 15.55
CA THR A 232 -14.23 -3.57 14.60
C THR A 232 -14.53 -2.60 13.47
N VAL A 233 -15.13 -3.10 12.38
CA VAL A 233 -15.59 -2.24 11.27
C VAL A 233 -16.61 -1.20 11.75
N ALA A 234 -17.44 -1.54 12.75
CA ALA A 234 -18.44 -0.63 13.31
C ALA A 234 -17.79 0.52 14.12
N GLU A 235 -16.65 0.25 14.77
CA GLU A 235 -15.87 1.22 15.54
C GLU A 235 -14.91 2.05 14.66
N GLY A 236 -14.92 1.83 13.34
CA GLY A 236 -14.05 2.54 12.39
C GLY A 236 -12.71 1.86 12.11
N GLY A 237 -12.47 0.66 12.65
CA GLY A 237 -11.33 -0.18 12.30
C GLY A 237 -11.54 -1.01 11.03
N VAL A 238 -10.65 -1.98 10.82
CA VAL A 238 -10.78 -2.95 9.72
C VAL A 238 -11.28 -4.32 10.18
N GLY A 239 -11.33 -4.57 11.50
CA GLY A 239 -11.62 -5.90 12.05
C GLY A 239 -10.64 -6.96 11.55
N LEU A 240 -11.06 -8.21 11.53
CA LEU A 240 -10.28 -9.29 10.92
C LEU A 240 -10.39 -9.23 9.39
N VAL A 241 -9.26 -9.43 8.70
CA VAL A 241 -9.17 -9.31 7.24
C VAL A 241 -9.35 -10.69 6.60
N PRO A 242 -10.40 -10.93 5.80
CA PRO A 242 -10.57 -12.21 5.09
C PRO A 242 -9.52 -12.41 3.99
N ALA A 243 -9.12 -13.65 3.72
CA ALA A 243 -8.20 -14.00 2.63
C ALA A 243 -8.72 -13.55 1.24
N SER A 244 -10.04 -13.53 1.06
CA SER A 244 -10.70 -13.01 -0.14
C SER A 244 -10.45 -11.52 -0.40
N ASN A 245 -10.03 -10.78 0.63
CA ASN A 245 -9.77 -9.35 0.55
C ASN A 245 -8.33 -9.03 0.18
N LEU A 246 -7.42 -10.00 0.24
CA LEU A 246 -6.01 -9.82 -0.08
C LEU A 246 -5.81 -9.46 -1.55
N ILE A 247 -5.02 -8.41 -1.79
CA ILE A 247 -4.61 -7.97 -3.13
C ILE A 247 -3.21 -8.50 -3.43
N GLY A 248 -2.28 -8.36 -2.47
CA GLY A 248 -0.90 -8.82 -2.63
C GLY A 248 0.01 -8.38 -1.48
N ARG A 249 1.30 -8.71 -1.60
CA ARG A 249 2.33 -8.34 -0.62
C ARG A 249 3.05 -7.07 -1.06
N ALA A 250 3.14 -6.09 -0.19
CA ALA A 250 3.98 -4.92 -0.41
C ALA A 250 5.45 -5.37 -0.37
N THR A 251 6.25 -4.98 -1.37
CA THR A 251 7.63 -5.50 -1.51
C THR A 251 8.70 -4.45 -1.27
N ARG A 252 8.71 -3.41 -2.10
CA ARG A 252 9.72 -2.35 -2.06
C ARG A 252 9.13 -1.03 -2.48
N VAL A 253 9.65 0.04 -1.89
CA VAL A 253 9.41 1.42 -2.35
C VAL A 253 10.24 1.63 -3.62
N PHE A 254 9.60 2.00 -4.74
CA PHE A 254 10.30 2.26 -6.01
C PHE A 254 10.42 3.77 -6.30
N PHE A 255 9.60 4.59 -5.67
CA PHE A 255 9.63 6.03 -5.80
C PHE A 255 9.07 6.68 -4.53
N SER A 256 9.53 7.89 -4.18
CA SER A 256 9.09 8.54 -2.95
C SER A 256 9.28 10.05 -3.01
N VAL A 257 8.25 10.81 -2.65
CA VAL A 257 8.28 12.29 -2.62
C VAL A 257 7.72 12.83 -1.32
N ASP A 258 8.23 13.99 -0.89
CA ASP A 258 7.83 14.69 0.33
C ASP A 258 6.54 15.55 0.21
N GLY A 259 5.92 15.54 -0.98
CA GLY A 259 4.70 16.33 -1.26
C GLY A 259 4.95 17.79 -1.66
N SER A 260 6.19 18.27 -1.64
CA SER A 260 6.53 19.65 -2.05
C SER A 260 6.63 19.87 -3.57
N ALA A 261 6.50 18.79 -4.35
CA ALA A 261 6.52 18.83 -5.82
C ALA A 261 5.36 19.66 -6.39
N ARG A 262 5.66 20.62 -7.25
CA ARG A 262 4.68 21.47 -7.95
C ARG A 262 4.69 21.15 -9.44
N LEU A 263 3.53 20.82 -10.00
CA LEU A 263 3.42 20.47 -11.42
C LEU A 263 3.96 21.56 -12.36
N ALA A 264 3.80 22.82 -11.99
CA ALA A 264 4.25 23.98 -12.78
C ALA A 264 5.76 24.26 -12.69
N ASP A 265 6.49 23.67 -11.73
CA ASP A 265 7.94 23.87 -11.59
C ASP A 265 8.68 22.53 -11.52
N PRO A 266 9.20 22.02 -12.66
CA PRO A 266 9.88 20.74 -12.74
C PRO A 266 11.10 20.60 -11.80
N ARG A 267 11.72 21.71 -11.39
CA ARG A 267 12.85 21.68 -10.43
C ARG A 267 12.43 21.09 -9.09
N THR A 268 11.20 21.35 -8.67
CA THR A 268 10.65 20.84 -7.41
C THR A 268 10.44 19.33 -7.42
N TRP A 269 10.30 18.71 -8.59
CA TRP A 269 10.12 17.25 -8.70
C TRP A 269 11.40 16.51 -8.31
N TRP A 270 12.55 17.14 -8.55
CA TRP A 270 13.83 16.56 -8.18
C TRP A 270 14.22 16.86 -6.74
N SER A 271 13.89 18.06 -6.23
CA SER A 271 14.18 18.43 -4.84
C SER A 271 13.28 17.74 -3.82
N SER A 272 12.05 17.38 -4.21
CA SER A 272 11.10 16.63 -3.36
C SER A 272 11.41 15.13 -3.26
N LEU A 273 12.34 14.62 -4.07
CA LEU A 273 12.64 13.19 -4.18
C LEU A 273 13.41 12.70 -2.94
N ARG A 274 12.79 11.79 -2.20
CA ARG A 274 13.40 11.08 -1.06
C ARG A 274 14.20 9.87 -1.54
N ARG A 275 15.41 10.12 -2.03
CA ARG A 275 16.26 9.09 -2.68
C ARG A 275 16.62 7.95 -1.75
N GLU A 276 16.84 8.24 -0.48
CA GLU A 276 17.15 7.29 0.58
C GLU A 276 16.04 6.28 0.84
N ARG A 277 14.80 6.58 0.42
CA ARG A 277 13.67 5.66 0.54
C ARG A 277 13.56 4.70 -0.64
N ILE A 278 14.14 5.02 -1.80
CA ILE A 278 14.06 4.17 -2.99
C ILE A 278 14.83 2.87 -2.75
N GLY A 279 14.16 1.74 -2.98
CA GLY A 279 14.71 0.40 -2.76
C GLY A 279 14.47 -0.17 -1.36
N THR A 280 13.88 0.62 -0.45
CA THR A 280 13.52 0.15 0.91
C THR A 280 12.64 -1.10 0.81
N ALA A 281 13.12 -2.21 1.38
CA ALA A 281 12.38 -3.45 1.47
C ALA A 281 11.48 -3.49 2.71
N LEU A 282 10.37 -4.21 2.61
CA LEU A 282 9.32 -4.31 3.64
C LEU A 282 9.25 -5.70 4.26
#